data_AF-A0A3N5WDQ9-F1
#
_entry.id   AF-A0A3N5WDQ9-F1
#
_cell.length_a   1.000
_cell.length_b   1.000
_cell.length_c   1.000
_cell.angle_alpha   90.00
_cell.angle_beta   90.00
_cell.angle_gamma   90.00
#
_symmetry.space_group_name_H-M   'P 1'
#
loop_
_entity.id
_entity.type
_entity.pdbx_description
1 polymer ?
#
loop_
_entity_poly.entity_id
_entity_poly.type
_entity_poly.pdbx_seq_one_letter_code
_entity_poly.pdbx_strand_id
1 'polypeptide(L)'
;MADTAEAVRKSIRTYLFVGGVLFLGTIITVLVATVPWLDVGHHGFDTWDAVLGLAIAATKASLVAAVFMHLNHEKKPVYWIFGSGLVFVVALFALIGLAKNDPIHDPLFYGSQSTTPAPMASPTMR
;
A
#
# COMPACT_ATOMS: atom_id res chain seq x y z
N MET A 1 37.89 15.41 -11.30
CA MET A 1 37.81 14.82 -12.65
C MET A 1 36.68 15.54 -13.36
N ALA A 2 36.94 16.17 -14.51
CA ALA A 2 35.88 16.81 -15.27
C ALA A 2 34.92 15.72 -15.74
N ASP A 3 33.77 15.59 -15.07
CA ASP A 3 32.67 14.79 -15.62
C ASP A 3 32.32 15.42 -16.96
N THR A 4 32.67 14.73 -18.04
CA THR A 4 32.46 15.15 -19.42
C THR A 4 31.02 15.62 -19.56
N ALA A 5 30.75 16.74 -20.24
CA ALA A 5 29.38 17.27 -20.39
C ALA A 5 28.36 16.20 -20.88
N GLU A 6 28.85 15.18 -21.57
CA GLU A 6 28.11 13.98 -21.98
C GLU A 6 27.66 13.06 -20.81
N ALA A 7 28.50 12.84 -19.81
CA ALA A 7 28.17 12.03 -18.63
C ALA A 7 27.06 12.67 -17.80
N VAL A 8 27.11 14.00 -17.65
CA VAL A 8 26.07 14.80 -16.99
C VAL A 8 24.76 14.76 -17.79
N ARG A 9 24.81 14.89 -19.12
CA ARG A 9 23.61 14.76 -19.96
C ARG A 9 22.96 13.38 -19.85
N LYS A 10 23.76 12.32 -19.73
CA LYS A 10 23.27 10.94 -19.61
C LYS A 10 22.52 10.72 -18.30
N SER A 11 23.05 11.18 -17.17
CA SER A 11 22.37 11.04 -15.86
C SER A 11 21.07 11.86 -15.83
N ILE A 12 21.10 13.10 -16.32
CA ILE A 12 19.89 13.95 -16.43
C ILE A 12 18.82 13.27 -17.28
N ARG A 13 19.18 12.68 -18.42
CA ARG A 13 18.22 11.97 -19.29
C ARG A 13 17.58 10.78 -18.57
N THR A 14 18.36 10.01 -17.81
CA THR A 14 17.83 8.89 -17.02
C THR A 14 16.85 9.39 -15.94
N TYR A 15 17.21 10.46 -15.21
CA TYR A 15 16.33 11.03 -14.19
C TYR A 15 15.04 11.61 -14.79
N LEU A 16 15.12 12.31 -15.92
CA LEU A 16 13.95 12.84 -16.62
C LEU A 16 13.06 11.73 -17.18
N PHE A 17 13.64 10.67 -17.73
CA PHE A 17 12.89 9.52 -18.22
C PHE A 17 12.13 8.82 -17.09
N VAL A 18 12.82 8.52 -15.98
CA VAL A 18 12.22 7.84 -14.83
C VAL A 18 11.22 8.75 -14.12
N GLY A 19 11.50 10.04 -14.00
CA GLY A 19 10.54 11.05 -13.53
C GLY A 19 9.27 11.10 -14.40
N GLY A 20 9.42 11.01 -15.72
CA GLY A 20 8.29 10.91 -16.66
C GLY A 20 7.46 9.64 -16.48
N VAL A 21 8.12 8.49 -16.30
CA VAL A 21 7.45 7.21 -16.00
C VAL A 21 6.69 7.28 -14.68
N LEU A 22 7.27 7.91 -13.66
CA LEU A 22 6.61 8.12 -12.37
C LEU A 22 5.40 9.03 -12.46
N PHE A 23 5.51 10.12 -13.21
CA PHE A 23 4.40 11.04 -13.46
C PHE A 23 3.27 10.35 -14.23
N LEU A 24 3.60 9.55 -15.25
CA LEU A 24 2.62 8.74 -15.95
C LEU A 24 1.98 7.70 -15.02
N GLY A 25 2.77 7.05 -14.16
CA GLY A 25 2.28 6.15 -13.13
C GLY A 25 1.28 6.82 -12.18
N THR A 26 1.51 8.07 -11.79
CA THR A 26 0.56 8.83 -10.98
C THR A 26 -0.73 9.15 -11.73
N ILE A 27 -0.64 9.53 -13.01
CA ILE A 27 -1.82 9.75 -13.84
C ILE A 27 -2.62 8.47 -13.95
N ILE A 28 -1.97 7.33 -14.21
CA ILE A 28 -2.61 6.02 -14.28
C ILE A 28 -3.30 5.68 -12.96
N THR A 29 -2.68 5.89 -11.80
CA THR A 29 -3.35 5.63 -10.51
C THR A 29 -4.59 6.49 -10.30
N VAL A 30 -4.55 7.75 -10.73
CA VAL A 30 -5.71 8.64 -10.64
C VAL A 30 -6.79 8.19 -11.62
N LEU A 31 -6.44 7.81 -12.84
CA LEU A 31 -7.40 7.32 -13.84
C LEU A 31 -8.06 6.02 -13.38
N VAL A 32 -7.29 5.06 -12.87
CA VAL A 32 -7.84 3.82 -12.31
C VAL A 32 -8.79 4.10 -11.15
N ALA A 33 -8.51 5.10 -10.31
CA ALA A 33 -9.37 5.46 -9.18
C ALA A 33 -10.57 6.36 -9.53
N THR A 34 -10.52 7.11 -10.64
CA THR A 34 -11.54 8.13 -10.97
C THR A 34 -12.45 7.72 -12.11
N VAL A 35 -12.02 6.80 -12.97
CA VAL A 35 -12.74 6.45 -14.19
C VAL A 35 -13.56 5.17 -13.96
N PRO A 36 -14.90 5.25 -13.96
CA PRO A 36 -15.77 4.11 -13.62
C PRO A 36 -15.65 2.90 -14.56
N TRP A 37 -15.11 3.08 -15.77
CA TRP A 37 -14.88 1.98 -16.71
C TRP A 37 -13.65 1.13 -16.32
N LEU A 38 -12.69 1.72 -15.60
CA LEU A 38 -11.49 1.03 -15.09
C LEU A 38 -11.71 0.45 -13.68
N ASP A 39 -12.89 0.64 -13.11
CA ASP A 39 -13.31 0.05 -11.85
C ASP A 39 -13.41 -1.48 -12.04
N VAL A 40 -12.50 -2.21 -11.41
CA VAL A 40 -12.43 -3.68 -11.51
C VAL A 40 -13.22 -4.27 -10.34
N GLY A 41 -14.47 -3.82 -10.18
CA GLY A 41 -15.27 -4.08 -8.99
C GLY A 41 -16.74 -3.70 -9.13
N HIS A 42 -17.55 -4.11 -8.14
CA HIS A 42 -18.93 -3.65 -7.99
C HIS A 42 -18.90 -2.22 -7.43
N HIS A 43 -19.68 -1.27 -7.99
CA HIS A 43 -19.73 0.14 -7.57
C HIS A 43 -19.42 0.38 -6.07
N GLY A 44 -18.19 0.80 -5.75
CA GLY A 44 -17.69 0.99 -4.38
C GLY A 44 -16.20 0.69 -4.26
N PHE A 45 -15.58 1.05 -3.12
CA PHE A 45 -14.19 0.67 -2.83
C PHE A 45 -14.14 -0.82 -2.48
N ASP A 46 -13.88 -1.68 -3.46
CA ASP A 46 -13.76 -3.11 -3.26
C ASP A 46 -12.32 -3.50 -2.91
N THR A 47 -12.18 -4.70 -2.36
CA THR A 47 -10.92 -5.37 -2.08
C THR A 47 -10.01 -5.42 -3.31
N TRP A 48 -10.59 -5.59 -4.50
CA TRP A 48 -9.85 -5.64 -5.76
C TRP A 48 -9.24 -4.28 -6.15
N ASP A 49 -9.95 -3.18 -5.89
CA ASP A 49 -9.42 -1.83 -6.16
C ASP A 49 -8.28 -1.49 -5.20
N ALA A 50 -8.39 -1.93 -3.94
CA ALA A 50 -7.32 -1.80 -2.96
C ALA A 50 -6.06 -2.57 -3.40
N VAL A 51 -6.22 -3.81 -3.88
CA VAL A 51 -5.09 -4.62 -4.38
C VAL A 51 -4.47 -4.00 -5.63
N LEU A 52 -5.28 -3.56 -6.59
CA LEU A 52 -4.80 -2.93 -7.83
C LEU A 52 -4.07 -1.60 -7.54
N GLY A 53 -4.67 -0.76 -6.70
CA GLY A 53 -4.06 0.49 -6.26
C GLY A 53 -2.74 0.27 -5.52
N LEU A 54 -2.68 -0.73 -4.64
CA LEU A 54 -1.45 -1.10 -3.92
C LEU A 54 -0.38 -1.66 -4.86
N ALA A 55 -0.77 -2.46 -5.87
CA ALA A 55 0.15 -2.99 -6.86
C ALA A 55 0.82 -1.87 -7.66
N ILE A 56 0.04 -0.92 -8.19
CA ILE A 56 0.59 0.23 -8.94
C ILE A 56 1.44 1.11 -8.00
N ALA A 57 1.00 1.28 -6.74
CA ALA A 57 1.76 2.01 -5.74
C ALA A 57 3.10 1.33 -5.37
N ALA A 58 3.15 -0.01 -5.34
CA ALA A 58 4.37 -0.75 -5.12
C ALA A 58 5.33 -0.64 -6.31
N THR A 59 4.83 -0.69 -7.54
CA THR A 59 5.64 -0.51 -8.75
C THR A 59 6.27 0.88 -8.83
N LYS A 60 5.53 1.96 -8.51
CA LYS A 60 6.13 3.30 -8.47
C LYS A 60 7.17 3.41 -7.35
N ALA A 61 6.91 2.82 -6.18
CA ALA A 61 7.82 2.88 -5.04
C ALA A 61 9.13 2.14 -5.33
N SER A 62 9.07 0.99 -6.02
CA SER A 62 10.27 0.25 -6.42
C SER A 62 11.12 1.00 -7.46
N LEU A 63 10.48 1.70 -8.41
CA LEU A 63 11.16 2.59 -9.36
C LEU A 63 11.86 3.76 -8.66
N VAL A 64 11.21 4.37 -7.65
CA VAL A 64 11.81 5.43 -6.82
C VAL A 64 12.99 4.88 -6.03
N ALA A 65 12.83 3.72 -5.38
CA ALA A 65 13.91 3.09 -4.60
C ALA A 65 15.12 2.73 -5.47
N ALA A 66 14.88 2.15 -6.66
CA ALA A 66 15.96 1.71 -7.54
C ALA A 66 16.72 2.88 -8.19
N VAL A 67 16.04 3.97 -8.57
CA VAL A 67 16.62 5.06 -9.37
C VAL A 67 16.90 6.32 -8.56
N PHE A 68 15.93 6.81 -7.80
CA PHE A 68 16.07 8.08 -7.06
C PHE A 68 16.80 7.91 -5.73
N MET A 69 16.62 6.77 -5.05
CA MET A 69 17.39 6.44 -3.86
C MET A 69 18.74 5.77 -4.16
N HIS A 70 19.11 5.64 -5.44
CA HIS A 70 20.39 5.07 -5.88
C HIS A 70 20.71 3.66 -5.34
N LEU A 71 19.71 2.90 -4.85
CA LEU A 71 19.99 1.57 -4.28
C LEU A 71 20.73 0.67 -5.27
N ASN A 72 20.40 0.74 -6.56
CA ASN A 72 20.90 -0.16 -7.60
C ASN A 72 22.44 -0.22 -7.72
N HIS A 73 23.17 0.80 -7.28
CA HIS A 73 24.66 0.81 -7.30
C HIS A 73 25.27 0.99 -5.91
N GLU A 74 24.48 0.78 -4.86
CA GLU A 74 24.92 1.02 -3.49
C GLU A 74 25.52 -0.20 -2.80
N LYS A 75 26.09 0.03 -1.61
CA LYS A 75 26.76 -1.00 -0.82
C LYS A 75 25.74 -2.00 -0.27
N LYS A 76 26.10 -3.29 -0.28
CA LYS A 76 25.33 -4.42 0.30
C LYS A 76 24.61 -4.14 1.64
N PRO A 77 25.20 -3.47 2.65
CA PRO A 77 24.49 -3.17 3.90
C PRO A 77 23.21 -2.34 3.74
N VAL A 78 23.11 -1.46 2.74
CA VAL A 78 21.91 -0.61 2.58
C VAL A 78 20.70 -1.43 2.14
N TYR A 79 20.89 -2.41 1.26
CA TYR A 79 19.85 -3.37 0.91
C TYR A 79 19.35 -4.17 2.11
N TRP A 80 20.24 -4.48 3.06
CA TRP A 80 19.89 -5.25 4.25
C TRP A 80 19.05 -4.43 5.23
N ILE A 81 19.40 -3.15 5.44
CA ILE A 81 18.64 -2.22 6.28
C ILE A 81 17.28 -1.89 5.64
N PHE A 82 17.25 -1.66 4.33
CA PHE A 82 16.00 -1.42 3.62
C PHE A 82 15.08 -2.64 3.67
N GLY A 83 15.63 -3.83 3.42
CA GLY A 83 14.90 -5.09 3.50
C GLY A 83 14.38 -5.39 4.90
N SER A 84 15.17 -5.16 5.95
CA SER A 84 14.70 -5.36 7.32
C SER A 84 13.58 -4.38 7.70
N GLY A 85 13.61 -3.15 7.20
CA GLY A 85 12.51 -2.20 7.33
C GLY A 85 11.21 -2.70 6.69
N LEU A 86 11.28 -3.28 5.49
CA LEU A 86 10.11 -3.87 4.82
C LEU A 86 9.54 -5.06 5.61
N VAL A 87 10.39 -5.94 6.11
CA VAL A 87 9.98 -7.06 6.98
C VAL A 87 9.31 -6.55 8.24
N PHE A 88 9.84 -5.50 8.86
CA PHE A 88 9.27 -4.89 10.04
C PHE A 88 7.87 -4.31 9.78
N VAL A 89 7.69 -3.62 8.65
CA VAL A 89 6.36 -3.13 8.24
C VAL A 89 5.36 -4.27 8.10
N VAL A 90 5.74 -5.37 7.43
CA VAL A 90 4.87 -6.55 7.29
C VAL A 90 4.55 -7.16 8.65
N ALA A 91 5.52 -7.25 9.55
CA ALA A 91 5.30 -7.75 10.91
C ALA A 91 4.30 -6.88 11.70
N LEU A 92 4.38 -5.55 11.58
CA LEU A 92 3.43 -4.63 12.22
C LEU A 92 2.01 -4.78 11.64
N PHE A 93 1.87 -4.86 10.32
CA PHE A 93 0.57 -5.13 9.70
C PHE A 93 -0.01 -6.48 10.14
N ALA A 94 0.83 -7.51 10.26
CA ALA A 94 0.41 -8.82 10.77
C ALA A 94 -0.05 -8.75 12.24
N LEU A 95 0.64 -8.00 13.09
CA LEU A 95 0.22 -7.78 14.48
C LEU A 95 -1.14 -7.08 14.57
N ILE A 96 -1.38 -6.06 13.75
CA ILE A 96 -2.68 -5.39 13.67
C ILE A 96 -3.76 -6.38 13.19
N GLY A 97 -3.46 -7.20 12.18
CA GLY A 97 -4.37 -8.24 11.70
C GLY A 97 -4.71 -9.25 12.78
N LEU A 98 -3.72 -9.70 13.55
CA LEU A 98 -3.91 -10.63 14.67
C LEU A 98 -4.75 -10.01 15.78
N ALA A 99 -4.48 -8.76 16.16
CA ALA A 99 -5.25 -8.04 17.17
C ALA A 99 -6.72 -7.84 16.76
N LYS A 100 -7.01 -7.69 15.47
CA LYS A 100 -8.39 -7.64 14.96
C LYS A 100 -9.07 -9.02 14.95
N ASN A 101 -8.30 -10.08 14.75
CA ASN A 101 -8.81 -11.45 14.72
C ASN A 101 -9.12 -12.01 16.12
N ASP A 102 -8.35 -11.59 17.14
CA ASP A 102 -8.57 -11.94 18.54
C ASP A 102 -8.74 -10.68 19.41
N PRO A 103 -9.94 -10.07 19.38
CA PRO A 103 -10.23 -8.88 20.17
C PRO A 103 -10.37 -9.20 21.66
N ILE A 104 -9.74 -8.38 22.50
CA ILE A 104 -9.88 -8.47 23.96
C ILE A 104 -11.26 -7.95 24.35
N HIS A 105 -12.12 -8.84 24.86
CA HIS A 105 -13.42 -8.49 25.42
C HIS A 105 -13.30 -8.32 26.94
N ASP A 106 -13.05 -7.09 27.39
CA ASP A 106 -13.05 -6.75 28.81
C ASP A 106 -14.32 -5.94 29.18
N PRO A 107 -15.15 -6.45 30.11
CA PRO A 107 -16.33 -5.74 30.60
C PRO A 107 -16.03 -4.33 31.14
N LEU A 108 -14.81 -4.09 31.62
CA LEU A 108 -14.36 -2.84 32.23
C LEU A 108 -14.07 -1.75 31.18
N PHE A 109 -13.68 -2.13 29.95
CA PHE A 109 -13.37 -1.20 28.85
C PHE A 109 -14.44 -1.16 27.75
N TYR A 110 -15.28 -2.21 27.63
CA TYR A 110 -16.27 -2.36 26.53
C TYR A 110 -17.74 -2.44 26.98
N GLY A 111 -18.06 -2.20 28.27
CA GLY A 111 -19.40 -1.90 28.77
C GLY A 111 -20.56 -2.74 28.18
N SER A 112 -20.82 -3.92 28.75
CA SER A 112 -22.10 -4.66 28.70
C SER A 112 -22.97 -4.60 27.43
N GLN A 113 -22.41 -4.66 26.22
CA GLN A 113 -23.19 -4.91 24.99
C GLN A 113 -22.43 -5.82 24.01
N SER A 114 -22.36 -7.09 24.36
CA SER A 114 -22.07 -8.18 23.41
C SER A 114 -23.05 -9.32 23.64
N THR A 115 -24.34 -9.01 23.60
CA THR A 115 -25.38 -10.01 23.40
C THR A 115 -26.14 -9.56 22.17
N THR A 116 -25.90 -10.19 21.03
CA THR A 116 -26.91 -10.24 19.96
C THR A 116 -28.19 -10.69 20.64
N PRO A 117 -29.23 -9.86 20.80
CA PRO A 117 -30.46 -10.32 21.43
C PRO A 117 -30.99 -11.45 20.56
N ALA A 118 -31.17 -12.64 21.15
CA ALA A 118 -31.89 -13.72 20.50
C ALA A 118 -33.21 -13.15 19.96
N PRO A 119 -33.62 -13.48 18.72
CA PRO A 119 -34.89 -12.99 18.19
C PRO A 119 -35.98 -13.44 19.15
N MET A 120 -36.56 -12.49 19.88
CA MET A 120 -37.65 -12.79 20.80
C MET A 120 -38.80 -13.35 19.96
N ALA A 121 -39.03 -14.65 20.08
CA ALA A 121 -40.19 -15.29 19.50
C ALA A 121 -41.43 -14.55 20.01
N SER A 122 -42.18 -13.94 19.09
CA SER A 122 -43.40 -13.23 19.44
C SER A 122 -44.36 -14.21 20.11
N PRO A 123 -44.90 -13.89 21.30
CA PRO A 123 -45.88 -14.76 21.94
C PRO A 123 -47.11 -14.80 21.04
N THR A 124 -47.41 -15.99 20.54
CA THR A 124 -48.67 -16.29 19.85
C THR A 124 -49.82 -15.84 20.73
N MET A 125 -50.54 -14.79 20.33
CA MET A 125 -51.80 -14.41 20.96
C MET A 125 -52.79 -15.57 20.78
N ARG A 126 -53.17 -16.20 21.90
CA ARG A 126 -54.40 -16.97 22.05
C ARG A 126 -55.26 -16.26 23.07
#